data_AF-A0A453L549-F1
#
_entry.id   AF-A0A453L549-F1
#
_cell.length_a   1.000
_cell.length_b   1.000
_cell.length_c   1.000
_cell.angle_alpha   90.00
_cell.angle_beta   90.00
_cell.angle_gamma   90.00
#
_symmetry.space_group_name_H-M   'P 1'
#
loop_
_entity.id
_entity.type
_entity.pdbx_description
1 polymer ?
#
loop_
_entity_poly.entity_id
_entity_poly.type
_entity_poly.pdbx_seq_one_letter_code
_entity_poly.pdbx_strand_id
1 'polypeptide(L)'
;MTSGSAENFITGGPNALNDVLWHIVDVRDVADALLLLYEKPESSGRYICAPNYISTKALLELLKKTHPDYNYVKCKADAQQNSRITPISSGKLSNLGWKPRALEETLLDSIEYHRKAGNLQGVEGQTYRLPDIFRHFQAADE
;
A
#
# COMPACT_ATOMS: atom_id res chain seq x y z
N MET A 1 -5.10 -13.02 31.19
CA MET A 1 -5.20 -13.07 29.71
C MET A 1 -6.31 -12.13 29.30
N THR A 2 -6.01 -10.85 29.15
CA THR A 2 -6.99 -9.85 28.70
C THR A 2 -6.95 -9.78 27.18
N SER A 3 -8.12 -9.90 26.57
CA SER A 3 -8.41 -9.87 25.14
C SER A 3 -8.12 -8.52 24.43
N GLY A 4 -7.37 -7.62 25.07
CA GLY A 4 -7.20 -6.22 24.61
C GLY A 4 -6.06 -5.97 23.62
N SER A 5 -5.26 -6.98 23.27
CA SER A 5 -4.11 -6.81 22.38
C SER A 5 -4.46 -6.87 20.89
N ALA A 6 -5.60 -7.46 20.50
CA ALA A 6 -6.01 -7.55 19.10
C ALA A 6 -6.83 -6.33 18.62
N GLU A 7 -7.65 -5.72 19.49
CA GLU A 7 -8.48 -4.56 19.13
C GLU A 7 -7.66 -3.29 18.84
N ASN A 8 -6.51 -3.15 19.50
CA ASN A 8 -5.60 -2.02 19.30
C ASN A 8 -4.84 -2.06 17.96
N PHE A 9 -4.83 -3.21 17.26
CA PHE A 9 -4.20 -3.35 15.94
C PHE A 9 -5.05 -2.75 14.81
N ILE A 10 -6.37 -2.67 15.03
CA ILE A 10 -7.34 -2.17 14.05
C ILE A 10 -7.79 -0.74 14.39
N THR A 11 -7.72 -0.34 15.65
CA THR A 11 -8.26 0.96 16.12
C THR A 11 -7.19 2.00 16.48
N GLY A 12 -5.90 1.76 16.26
CA GLY A 12 -4.79 2.52 16.88
C GLY A 12 -3.88 3.38 15.99
N GLY A 13 -4.25 3.70 14.74
CA GLY A 13 -3.41 4.49 13.82
C GLY A 13 -3.24 6.00 14.17
N PRO A 14 -2.18 6.66 13.67
CA PRO A 14 -1.89 8.07 13.95
C PRO A 14 -2.96 9.02 13.39
N ASN A 15 -3.20 10.13 14.08
CA ASN A 15 -4.19 11.14 13.69
C ASN A 15 -3.86 11.86 12.36
N ALA A 16 -2.61 11.74 11.89
CA ALA A 16 -2.17 12.23 10.60
C ALA A 16 -1.02 11.37 10.06
N LEU A 17 -0.95 11.22 8.74
CA LEU A 17 0.09 10.47 8.04
C LEU A 17 1.16 11.41 7.50
N ASN A 18 2.42 10.96 7.44
CA ASN A 18 3.46 11.67 6.71
C ASN A 18 3.30 11.42 5.20
N ASP A 19 3.60 12.42 4.36
CA ASP A 19 3.65 12.20 2.92
C ASP A 19 4.91 11.42 2.54
N VAL A 20 4.77 10.10 2.46
CA VAL A 20 5.82 9.18 2.00
C VAL A 20 5.44 8.53 0.67
N LEU A 21 6.43 8.11 -0.11
CA LEU A 21 6.22 7.36 -1.34
C LEU A 21 6.17 5.86 -1.06
N TRP A 22 5.07 5.23 -1.48
CA TRP A 22 4.82 3.80 -1.36
C TRP A 22 5.10 3.11 -2.68
N HIS A 23 5.85 2.02 -2.65
CA HIS A 23 5.91 1.06 -3.76
C HIS A 23 4.86 -0.02 -3.53
N ILE A 24 3.96 -0.18 -4.49
CA ILE A 24 2.83 -1.11 -4.37
C ILE A 24 2.85 -2.06 -5.55
N VAL A 25 2.63 -3.33 -5.26
CA VAL A 25 2.48 -4.40 -6.25
C VAL A 25 1.29 -5.25 -5.88
N ASP A 26 0.50 -5.65 -6.87
CA ASP A 26 -0.60 -6.58 -6.67
C ASP A 26 -0.05 -7.96 -6.28
N VAL A 27 -0.66 -8.60 -5.28
CA VAL A 27 -0.22 -9.93 -4.83
C VAL A 27 -0.27 -10.99 -5.94
N ARG A 28 -1.21 -10.84 -6.89
CA ARG A 28 -1.32 -11.70 -8.08
C ARG A 28 -0.13 -11.46 -9.02
N ASP A 29 0.27 -10.21 -9.22
CA ASP A 29 1.42 -9.88 -10.06
C ASP A 29 2.74 -10.40 -9.47
N VAL A 30 2.85 -10.46 -8.13
CA VAL A 30 3.99 -11.11 -7.45
C VAL A 30 4.02 -12.60 -7.75
N ALA A 31 2.88 -13.29 -7.66
CA ALA A 31 2.80 -14.71 -7.99
C ALA A 31 3.14 -14.98 -9.47
N ASP A 32 2.58 -14.16 -10.38
CA ASP A 32 2.86 -14.24 -11.81
C ASP A 32 4.35 -13.98 -12.11
N ALA A 33 4.98 -13.03 -11.42
CA ALA A 33 6.42 -12.77 -11.53
C ALA A 33 7.27 -13.94 -11.07
N LEU A 34 6.93 -14.55 -9.92
CA LEU A 34 7.65 -15.70 -9.38
C LEU A 34 7.56 -16.91 -10.33
N LEU A 35 6.37 -17.17 -10.88
CA LEU A 35 6.17 -18.22 -11.87
C LEU A 35 6.98 -17.96 -13.15
N LEU A 36 6.90 -16.74 -13.69
CA LEU A 36 7.66 -16.35 -14.89
C LEU A 36 9.16 -16.56 -14.72
N LEU A 37 9.71 -16.15 -13.58
CA LEU A 37 11.14 -16.31 -13.28
C LEU A 37 11.55 -17.78 -13.13
N TYR A 38 10.67 -18.60 -12.57
CA TYR A 38 10.90 -20.04 -12.44
C TYR A 38 10.93 -20.75 -13.81
N GLU A 39 10.04 -20.37 -14.73
CA GLU A 39 9.91 -21.00 -16.05
C GLU A 39 10.98 -20.57 -17.06
N LYS A 40 11.57 -19.39 -16.87
CA LYS A 40 12.53 -18.79 -17.80
C LYS A 40 13.97 -19.17 -17.44
N PRO A 41 14.63 -20.11 -18.16
CA PRO A 41 15.98 -20.57 -17.82
C PRO A 41 17.05 -19.46 -17.93
N GLU A 42 16.79 -18.40 -18.71
CA GLU A 42 17.64 -17.22 -18.79
C GLU A 42 17.57 -16.31 -17.55
N SER A 43 16.62 -16.55 -16.64
CA SER A 43 16.46 -15.77 -15.42
C SER A 43 17.63 -16.00 -14.47
N SER A 44 18.22 -14.91 -13.96
CA SER A 44 19.36 -15.01 -13.03
C SER A 44 19.45 -13.82 -12.08
N GLY A 45 19.94 -14.05 -10.86
CA GLY A 45 20.14 -13.02 -9.85
C GLY A 45 18.83 -12.45 -9.31
N ARG A 46 18.80 -11.14 -9.03
CA ARG A 46 17.67 -10.46 -8.38
C ARG A 46 16.78 -9.74 -9.39
N TYR A 47 15.49 -9.68 -9.07
CA TYR A 47 14.46 -8.96 -9.82
C TYR A 47 13.65 -8.11 -8.85
N ILE A 48 13.41 -6.87 -9.23
CA ILE A 48 12.54 -5.97 -8.48
C ILE A 48 11.12 -6.15 -9.02
N CYS A 49 10.17 -6.33 -8.09
CA CYS A 49 8.74 -6.46 -8.37
C CYS A 49 8.00 -5.28 -7.72
N ALA A 50 8.21 -4.09 -8.29
CA ALA A 50 7.67 -2.83 -7.80
C ALA A 50 7.29 -1.97 -9.01
N PRO A 51 6.16 -2.25 -9.67
CA PRO A 51 5.81 -1.64 -10.95
C PRO A 51 5.23 -0.24 -10.78
N ASN A 52 4.62 0.02 -9.63
CA ASN A 52 3.86 1.22 -9.36
C ASN A 52 4.35 1.87 -8.06
N TYR A 53 4.15 3.18 -7.97
CA TYR A 53 4.35 3.93 -6.74
C TYR A 53 3.29 5.01 -6.57
N ILE A 54 2.99 5.37 -5.33
CA ILE A 54 2.00 6.40 -4.99
C ILE A 54 2.42 7.13 -3.72
N SER A 55 2.27 8.46 -3.69
CA SER A 55 2.49 9.19 -2.44
C SER A 55 1.28 9.01 -1.52
N THR A 56 1.49 9.21 -0.22
CA THR A 56 0.39 9.13 0.76
C THR A 56 -0.69 10.16 0.44
N LYS A 57 -0.29 11.37 0.03
CA LYS A 57 -1.21 12.40 -0.43
C LYS A 57 -2.02 11.94 -1.65
N ALA A 58 -1.36 11.39 -2.69
CA ALA A 58 -2.05 10.93 -3.89
C ALA A 58 -3.00 9.76 -3.61
N LEU A 59 -2.61 8.84 -2.71
CA LEU A 59 -3.46 7.74 -2.26
C LEU A 59 -4.74 8.29 -1.58
N LEU A 60 -4.60 9.23 -0.65
CA LEU A 60 -5.75 9.82 0.04
C LEU A 60 -6.69 10.55 -0.93
N GLU A 61 -6.17 11.26 -1.93
CA GLU A 61 -7.02 11.91 -2.93
C GLU A 61 -7.76 10.89 -3.83
N LEU A 62 -7.11 9.80 -4.21
CA LEU A 62 -7.77 8.69 -4.92
C LEU A 62 -8.91 8.12 -4.08
N LEU A 63 -8.64 7.79 -2.81
CA LEU A 63 -9.62 7.20 -1.89
C LEU A 63 -10.80 8.14 -1.65
N LYS A 64 -10.58 9.44 -1.42
CA LYS A 64 -11.67 10.42 -1.28
C LYS A 64 -12.54 10.51 -2.52
N LYS A 65 -11.94 10.41 -3.71
CA LYS A 65 -12.66 10.44 -4.98
C LYS A 65 -13.51 9.20 -5.18
N THR A 66 -13.00 8.01 -4.86
CA THR A 66 -13.68 6.73 -5.15
C THR A 66 -14.58 6.25 -4.00
N HIS A 67 -14.28 6.64 -2.77
CA HIS A 67 -14.98 6.24 -1.55
C HIS A 67 -15.16 7.45 -0.60
N PRO A 68 -15.98 8.45 -0.94
CA PRO A 68 -16.12 9.68 -0.16
C PRO A 68 -16.75 9.47 1.24
N ASP A 69 -17.45 8.35 1.46
CA ASP A 69 -18.22 8.08 2.68
C ASP A 69 -17.36 7.70 3.91
N TYR A 70 -16.05 7.65 3.74
CA TYR A 70 -15.11 7.34 4.82
C TYR A 70 -14.49 8.61 5.41
N ASN A 71 -14.31 8.60 6.73
CA ASN A 71 -13.53 9.60 7.45
C ASN A 71 -12.02 9.38 7.24
N TYR A 72 -11.37 10.24 6.45
CA TYR A 72 -9.94 10.17 6.19
C TYR A 72 -9.10 10.99 7.17
N VAL A 73 -7.96 10.44 7.59
CA VAL A 73 -6.95 11.18 8.36
C VAL A 73 -6.26 12.25 7.50
N LYS A 74 -5.70 13.27 8.14
CA LYS A 74 -4.95 14.32 7.43
C LYS A 74 -3.58 13.80 6.99
N CYS A 75 -3.08 14.29 5.86
CA CYS A 75 -1.68 14.13 5.47
C CYS A 75 -0.90 15.36 5.96
N LYS A 76 0.16 15.15 6.74
CA LYS A 76 1.12 16.21 7.07
C LYS A 76 1.89 16.59 5.81
N ALA A 77 2.10 17.88 5.61
CA ALA A 77 2.93 18.38 4.53
C ALA A 77 4.42 18.09 4.82
N ASP A 78 5.11 17.59 3.79
CA ASP A 78 6.55 17.67 3.55
C ASP A 78 7.50 17.46 4.76
N ALA A 79 7.38 16.31 5.43
CA ALA A 79 8.45 15.85 6.33
C ALA A 79 9.68 15.32 5.57
N GLN A 80 9.56 15.01 4.26
CA GLN A 80 10.58 14.28 3.50
C GLN A 80 10.87 14.85 2.10
N GLN A 81 10.62 16.13 1.86
CA GLN A 81 10.89 16.76 0.54
C GLN A 81 12.38 16.70 0.11
N ASN A 82 13.27 16.27 1.00
CA ASN A 82 14.71 16.12 0.77
C ASN A 82 15.20 14.68 0.57
N SER A 83 14.36 13.63 0.65
CA SER A 83 14.81 12.32 0.19
C SER A 83 14.65 12.27 -1.32
N ARG A 84 15.77 12.14 -2.05
CA ARG A 84 15.75 11.87 -3.48
C ARG A 84 15.12 10.50 -3.67
N ILE A 85 13.82 10.46 -3.86
CA ILE A 85 13.13 9.22 -4.16
C ILE A 85 13.49 8.86 -5.60
N THR A 86 14.54 8.08 -5.77
CA THR A 86 14.88 7.50 -7.07
C THR A 86 13.79 6.48 -7.39
N PRO A 87 13.00 6.66 -8.46
CA PRO A 87 11.99 5.67 -8.84
C PRO A 87 12.68 4.32 -9.06
N ILE A 88 12.23 3.31 -8.31
CA ILE A 88 12.73 1.95 -8.45
C ILE A 88 12.18 1.38 -9.77
N SER A 89 13.06 0.79 -10.59
CA SER A 89 12.66 0.20 -11.87
C SER A 89 12.49 -1.31 -11.78
N SER A 90 11.37 -1.80 -12.29
CA SER A 90 11.11 -3.23 -12.54
C SER A 90 11.52 -3.65 -13.95
N GLY A 91 12.32 -2.85 -14.67
CA GLY A 91 12.62 -3.05 -16.09
C GLY A 91 13.21 -4.42 -16.44
N LYS A 92 14.04 -4.99 -15.56
CA LYS A 92 14.58 -6.35 -15.76
C LYS A 92 13.49 -7.41 -15.81
N LEU A 93 12.46 -7.27 -14.97
CA LEU A 93 11.32 -8.17 -14.92
C LEU A 93 10.37 -7.91 -16.10
N SER A 94 10.11 -6.65 -16.43
CA SER A 94 9.31 -6.27 -17.60
C SER A 94 9.91 -6.77 -18.93
N ASN A 95 11.25 -6.77 -19.05
CA ASN A 95 11.95 -7.30 -20.23
C ASN A 95 11.74 -8.81 -20.44
N LEU A 96 11.34 -9.55 -19.41
CA LEU A 96 10.97 -10.98 -19.52
C LEU A 96 9.51 -11.18 -19.96
N GLY A 97 8.76 -10.11 -20.17
CA GLY A 97 7.35 -10.15 -20.56
C GLY A 97 6.37 -10.04 -19.40
N TRP A 98 6.84 -9.74 -18.19
CA TRP A 98 5.97 -9.47 -17.04
C TRP A 98 5.13 -8.20 -17.26
N LYS A 99 3.82 -8.31 -17.04
CA LYS A 99 2.85 -7.24 -17.27
C LYS A 99 1.99 -7.05 -16.01
N PRO A 100 2.37 -6.11 -15.13
CA PRO A 100 1.63 -5.86 -13.90
C PRO A 100 0.29 -5.17 -14.18
N ARG A 101 -0.65 -5.32 -13.25
CA ARG A 101 -1.93 -4.63 -13.23
C ARG A 101 -1.76 -3.14 -12.93
N ALA A 102 -2.81 -2.38 -13.24
CA ALA A 102 -2.85 -0.97 -12.91
C ALA A 102 -2.90 -0.77 -11.39
N LEU A 103 -2.22 0.27 -10.91
CA LEU A 103 -2.22 0.61 -9.49
C LEU A 103 -3.63 0.87 -8.94
N GLU A 104 -4.47 1.59 -9.70
CA GLU A 104 -5.83 1.91 -9.30
C GLU A 104 -6.67 0.63 -9.15
N GLU A 105 -6.58 -0.30 -10.10
CA GLU A 105 -7.22 -1.63 -10.01
C GLU A 105 -6.79 -2.36 -8.73
N THR A 106 -5.50 -2.42 -8.46
CA THR A 106 -4.93 -3.08 -7.26
C THR A 106 -5.50 -2.50 -5.96
N LEU A 107 -5.55 -1.16 -5.87
CA LEU A 107 -6.01 -0.47 -4.68
C LEU A 107 -7.53 -0.65 -4.46
N LEU A 108 -8.32 -0.48 -5.53
CA LEU A 108 -9.78 -0.60 -5.45
C LEU A 108 -10.23 -2.04 -5.17
N ASP A 109 -9.59 -3.04 -5.78
CA ASP A 109 -9.84 -4.46 -5.49
C ASP A 109 -9.61 -4.77 -4.01
N SER A 110 -8.53 -4.23 -3.43
CA SER A 110 -8.21 -4.41 -2.00
C SER A 110 -9.30 -3.81 -1.09
N ILE A 111 -9.74 -2.58 -1.38
CA ILE A 111 -10.80 -1.92 -0.60
C ILE A 111 -12.10 -2.73 -0.66
N GLU A 112 -12.48 -3.19 -1.85
CA GLU A 112 -13.71 -3.95 -2.04
C GLU A 112 -13.64 -5.31 -1.31
N TYR A 113 -12.48 -5.97 -1.33
CA TYR A 113 -12.25 -7.18 -0.53
C TYR A 113 -12.43 -6.90 0.97
N HIS A 114 -11.78 -5.87 1.50
CA HIS A 114 -11.89 -5.51 2.92
C HIS A 114 -13.32 -5.08 3.31
N ARG A 115 -14.05 -4.41 2.41
CA ARG A 115 -15.47 -4.06 2.60
C ARG A 115 -16.33 -5.31 2.72
N LYS A 116 -16.20 -6.26 1.77
CA LYS A 116 -16.94 -7.53 1.78
C LYS A 116 -16.60 -8.40 3.00
N ALA A 117 -15.35 -8.37 3.43
CA ALA A 117 -14.89 -9.08 4.62
C ALA A 117 -15.35 -8.44 5.94
N GLY A 118 -16.01 -7.28 5.91
CA GLY A 118 -16.46 -6.55 7.11
C GLY A 118 -15.35 -5.80 7.85
N ASN A 119 -14.14 -5.73 7.27
CA ASN A 119 -12.97 -5.07 7.87
C ASN A 119 -13.03 -3.54 7.81
N LEU A 120 -13.93 -2.98 7.00
CA LEU A 120 -14.14 -1.54 6.83
C LEU A 120 -15.46 -1.05 7.47
N GLN A 121 -16.06 -1.80 8.40
CA GLN A 121 -17.22 -1.33 9.15
C GLN A 121 -16.76 -0.46 10.32
N GLY A 122 -16.96 0.85 10.22
CA GLY A 122 -16.71 1.79 11.31
C GLY A 122 -17.79 1.71 12.38
N VAL A 123 -17.39 1.83 13.64
CA VAL A 123 -18.28 2.22 14.74
C VAL A 123 -18.69 3.68 14.48
N GLU A 124 -19.97 4.02 14.57
CA GLU A 124 -20.48 5.38 14.39
C GLU A 124 -19.59 6.41 15.14
N GLY A 125 -19.02 7.37 14.41
CA GLY A 125 -18.18 8.44 14.97
C GLY A 125 -16.66 8.18 15.00
N GLN A 126 -16.14 7.03 14.56
CA GLN A 126 -14.69 6.82 14.44
C GLN A 126 -14.14 7.26 13.07
N THR A 127 -12.96 7.88 13.09
CA THR A 127 -12.18 8.13 11.87
C THR A 127 -11.62 6.82 11.36
N TYR A 128 -11.74 6.53 10.06
CA TYR A 128 -11.16 5.32 9.50
C TYR A 128 -9.64 5.47 9.53
N ARG A 129 -9.01 4.62 10.33
CA ARG A 129 -7.56 4.54 10.47
C ARG A 129 -7.10 3.46 9.50
N LEU A 130 -6.16 3.80 8.61
CA LEU A 130 -5.55 2.82 7.73
C LEU A 130 -4.90 1.70 8.58
N PRO A 131 -4.97 0.43 8.16
CA PRO A 131 -4.46 -0.71 8.95
C PRO A 131 -3.01 -0.56 9.41
N ASP A 132 -2.65 -1.17 10.54
CA ASP A 132 -1.32 -1.03 11.19
C ASP A 132 -0.10 -1.41 10.31
N ILE A 133 -0.29 -2.04 9.15
CA ILE A 133 0.76 -2.29 8.15
C ILE A 133 1.47 -1.00 7.68
N PHE A 134 0.81 0.16 7.78
CA PHE A 134 1.41 1.46 7.41
C PHE A 134 2.36 2.01 8.49
N ARG A 135 2.42 1.42 9.70
CA ARG A 135 3.30 1.85 10.80
C ARG A 135 4.78 1.49 10.56
N HIS A 136 5.05 0.39 9.84
CA HIS A 136 6.41 -0.13 9.65
C HIS A 136 7.32 0.78 8.80
N PHE A 137 6.74 1.72 8.06
CA PHE A 137 7.49 2.72 7.27
C PHE A 137 7.59 4.08 7.95
N GLN A 138 7.03 4.24 9.15
CA GLN A 138 7.05 5.48 9.94
C GLN A 138 7.92 5.39 11.20
N ALA A 139 8.45 4.21 11.54
CA ALA A 139 9.45 4.04 12.60
C ALA A 139 10.85 4.38 12.09
N ALA A 140 11.04 5.62 11.68
CA ALA A 140 12.36 6.24 11.63
C ALA A 140 12.29 7.45 12.55
N ASP A 141 13.00 7.32 13.67
CA ASP A 141 13.35 8.32 14.68
C ASP A 141 12.27 8.65 15.74
N GLU A 142 12.24 7.80 16.78
CA GLU A 142 12.23 8.28 18.18
C GLU A 142 13.68 8.39 18.68
#